data_AF-A0A8J5CUQ4-F1
#
_entry.id   AF-A0A8J5CUQ4-F1
#
_cell.length_a   1.000
_cell.length_b   1.000
_cell.length_c   1.000
_cell.angle_alpha   90.00
_cell.angle_beta   90.00
_cell.angle_gamma   90.00
#
_symmetry.space_group_name_H-M   'P 1'
#
loop_
_entity.id
_entity.type
_entity.pdbx_description
1 polymer ?
#
loop_
_entity_poly.entity_id
_entity_poly.type
_entity_poly.pdbx_seq_one_letter_code
_entity_poly.pdbx_strand_id
1 'polypeptide(L)'
;MYFDTTSSNTGRLNGACLLIERDLGVQLLHLACRHHIMELGNGAVFTACVGCSSAPEVTLFKRFEAQWRSINQADFDDALTSDDVMSEIIDVKDDVLRFIEQQLDERQQRDDYREMLILARGFLGGGVTAPFRYPGPIHHARWMAKFIYSFKVWVFRRQFRLTVREESGLRDICVFAVRLYLKAWFTAPLAAAAPNSDLELMKALAAYPNRVIGKAAGAKLAKHLWYLSEDLVGLALFDRAVPFATKALMVSAMDVEADGSEDDRQIPRAQVEFAFVIGKTVADFATANSRRIFERLNLPSGFLDVAPEEWEDREDFRKAAETVQCQHVVNDHAERGVALIQKCSGSITHDEEQLQFLVRVVDDHRRRYPDALKRTVAGQ
;
A
#
# COMPACT_ATOMS: atom_id res chain seq x y z
N MET A 1 14.91 6.70 1.97
CA MET A 1 15.05 5.24 2.23
C MET A 1 13.68 4.61 2.26
N TYR A 2 13.46 3.52 1.52
CA TYR A 2 12.20 2.76 1.53
C TYR A 2 12.34 1.51 2.41
N PHE A 3 11.34 1.21 3.24
CA PHE A 3 11.40 0.06 4.14
C PHE A 3 10.00 -0.42 4.57
N ASP A 4 9.89 -1.70 4.94
CA ASP A 4 8.71 -2.20 5.64
C ASP A 4 8.71 -1.79 7.10
N THR A 5 7.53 -1.52 7.66
CA THR A 5 7.39 -1.06 9.05
C THR A 5 7.58 -2.14 10.12
N THR A 6 8.31 -3.21 9.79
CA THR A 6 8.67 -4.27 10.74
C THR A 6 9.60 -3.73 11.83
N SER A 7 9.62 -4.39 12.98
CA SER A 7 10.51 -4.00 14.09
C SER A 7 11.99 -4.17 13.76
N SER A 8 12.35 -5.06 12.84
CA SER A 8 13.74 -5.20 12.37
C SER A 8 14.22 -3.96 11.62
N ASN A 9 13.32 -3.26 10.92
CA ASN A 9 13.66 -2.04 10.20
C ASN A 9 13.52 -0.80 11.10
N THR A 10 12.45 -0.74 11.89
CA THR A 10 12.02 0.47 12.62
C THR A 10 12.37 0.46 14.12
N GLY A 11 13.11 -0.56 14.58
CA GLY A 11 13.50 -0.70 15.98
C GLY A 11 14.31 0.49 16.48
N ARG A 12 13.94 1.04 17.65
CA ARG A 12 14.54 2.26 18.23
C ARG A 12 16.05 2.19 18.46
N LEU A 13 16.61 1.02 18.70
CA LEU A 13 18.04 0.87 19.05
C LEU A 13 18.84 0.18 17.94
N ASN A 14 18.26 -0.87 17.34
CA ASN A 14 18.94 -1.74 16.39
C ASN A 14 18.13 -1.92 15.10
N GLY A 15 17.21 -0.99 14.81
CA GLY A 15 16.48 -0.99 13.55
C GLY A 15 17.43 -0.70 12.40
N ALA A 16 17.27 -1.43 11.29
CA ALA A 16 18.10 -1.26 10.09
C ALA A 16 18.16 0.20 9.63
N CYS A 17 17.05 0.95 9.73
CA CYS A 17 17.00 2.34 9.35
C CYS A 17 18.03 3.20 10.11
N LEU A 18 18.07 3.09 11.43
CA LEU A 18 19.00 3.84 12.29
C LEU A 18 20.46 3.40 12.09
N LEU A 19 20.68 2.10 11.88
CA LEU A 19 22.03 1.58 11.63
C LEU A 19 22.60 2.14 10.32
N ILE A 20 21.78 2.18 9.26
CA ILE A 20 22.17 2.73 7.96
C ILE A 20 22.48 4.24 8.08
N GLU A 21 21.66 5.02 8.76
CA GLU A 21 21.91 6.45 8.97
C GLU A 21 23.21 6.69 9.76
N ARG A 22 23.45 5.91 10.81
CA ARG A 22 24.69 6.00 11.61
C ARG A 22 25.92 5.68 10.78
N ASP A 23 25.84 4.65 9.95
CA ASP A 23 26.98 4.21 9.13
C ASP A 23 27.26 5.18 7.97
N LEU A 24 26.21 5.82 7.41
CA LEU A 24 26.35 6.85 6.38
C LEU A 24 26.69 8.24 6.94
N GLY A 25 26.47 8.48 8.23
CA GLY A 25 26.65 9.78 8.86
C GLY A 25 25.67 10.86 8.38
N VAL A 26 24.53 10.46 7.81
CA VAL A 26 23.47 11.35 7.31
C VAL A 26 22.10 10.85 7.74
N GLN A 27 21.20 11.79 8.05
CA GLN A 27 19.79 11.47 8.25
C GLN A 27 19.11 11.24 6.90
N LEU A 28 18.28 10.21 6.82
CA LEU A 28 17.57 9.81 5.61
C LEU A 28 16.07 10.08 5.76
N LEU A 29 15.43 10.43 4.64
CA LEU A 29 13.97 10.50 4.61
C LEU A 29 13.38 9.09 4.72
N HIS A 30 12.56 8.86 5.74
CA HIS A 30 11.98 7.56 6.06
C HIS A 30 10.68 7.29 5.32
N LEU A 31 10.73 6.65 4.14
CA LEU A 31 9.57 6.32 3.32
C LEU A 31 9.07 4.89 3.63
N ALA A 32 8.21 4.78 4.64
CA ALA A 32 7.59 3.50 5.01
C ALA A 32 6.71 2.94 3.87
N CYS A 33 6.85 1.65 3.55
CA CYS A 33 6.08 1.01 2.48
C CYS A 33 4.58 1.05 2.78
N ARG A 34 3.80 1.77 1.95
CA ARG A 34 2.36 1.90 2.15
C ARG A 34 1.61 0.60 1.90
N HIS A 35 2.03 -0.24 0.96
CA HIS A 35 1.47 -1.58 0.81
C HIS A 35 1.60 -2.38 2.12
N HIS A 36 2.79 -2.44 2.70
CA HIS A 36 2.98 -3.14 3.97
C HIS A 36 2.12 -2.58 5.12
N ILE A 37 1.91 -1.27 5.19
CA ILE A 37 0.97 -0.66 6.14
C ILE A 37 -0.47 -1.16 5.91
N MET A 38 -0.93 -1.19 4.66
CA MET A 38 -2.26 -1.68 4.30
C MET A 38 -2.42 -3.18 4.57
N GLU A 39 -1.38 -3.99 4.36
CA GLU A 39 -1.35 -5.42 4.68
C GLU A 39 -1.66 -5.68 6.17
N LEU A 40 -1.09 -4.86 7.05
CA LEU A 40 -1.33 -4.96 8.49
C LEU A 40 -2.81 -4.70 8.82
N GLY A 41 -3.41 -3.67 8.21
CA GLY A 41 -4.84 -3.35 8.34
C GLY A 41 -5.73 -4.50 7.88
N ASN A 42 -5.49 -5.02 6.66
CA ASN A 42 -6.17 -6.20 6.13
C ASN A 42 -6.05 -7.40 7.06
N GLY A 43 -4.87 -7.62 7.64
CA GLY A 43 -4.65 -8.66 8.61
C GLY A 43 -5.56 -8.60 9.83
N ALA A 44 -5.77 -7.39 10.35
CA ALA A 44 -6.68 -7.16 11.46
C ALA A 44 -8.14 -7.43 11.06
N VAL A 45 -8.56 -6.99 9.87
CA VAL A 45 -9.91 -7.26 9.33
C VAL A 45 -10.15 -8.76 9.18
N PHE A 46 -9.23 -9.46 8.53
CA PHE A 46 -9.36 -10.91 8.31
C PHE A 46 -9.51 -11.66 9.63
N THR A 47 -8.70 -11.29 10.63
CA THR A 47 -8.75 -11.88 11.96
C THR A 47 -10.07 -11.58 12.68
N ALA A 48 -10.61 -10.37 12.51
CA ALA A 48 -11.90 -9.98 13.08
C ALA A 48 -13.06 -10.78 12.46
N CYS A 49 -13.04 -11.03 11.15
CA CYS A 49 -14.10 -11.72 10.43
C CYS A 49 -14.04 -13.25 10.60
N VAL A 50 -12.87 -13.85 10.38
CA VAL A 50 -12.70 -15.32 10.32
C VAL A 50 -12.16 -15.91 11.63
N GLY A 51 -11.59 -15.07 12.50
CA GLY A 51 -10.96 -15.48 13.75
C GLY A 51 -9.45 -15.70 13.64
N CYS A 52 -8.80 -15.85 14.79
CA CYS A 52 -7.38 -16.20 14.86
C CYS A 52 -7.18 -17.70 14.54
N SER A 53 -6.12 -18.01 13.81
CA SER A 53 -5.61 -19.37 13.68
C SER A 53 -4.11 -19.37 13.99
N SER A 54 -3.66 -20.35 14.77
CA SER A 54 -2.24 -20.65 14.98
C SER A 54 -1.68 -21.63 13.94
N ALA A 55 -2.53 -22.14 13.04
CA ALA A 55 -2.10 -23.02 11.96
C ALA A 55 -1.24 -22.25 10.95
N PRO A 56 -0.29 -22.91 10.25
CA PRO A 56 0.56 -22.27 9.24
C PRO A 56 -0.21 -21.78 7.99
N GLU A 57 -1.44 -22.26 7.82
CA GLU A 57 -2.32 -21.98 6.68
C GLU A 57 -3.75 -21.74 7.16
N VAL A 58 -4.51 -20.98 6.38
CA VAL A 58 -5.94 -20.79 6.61
C VAL A 58 -6.70 -22.05 6.18
N THR A 59 -7.25 -22.79 7.14
CA THR A 59 -7.97 -24.06 6.90
C THR A 59 -9.09 -23.94 5.86
N LEU A 60 -9.82 -22.81 5.87
CA LEU A 60 -10.85 -22.51 4.87
C LEU A 60 -10.28 -22.51 3.45
N PHE A 61 -9.14 -21.85 3.24
CA PHE A 61 -8.50 -21.74 1.93
C PHE A 61 -7.94 -23.09 1.47
N LYS A 62 -7.39 -23.87 2.39
CA LYS A 62 -6.92 -25.23 2.11
C LYS A 62 -8.05 -26.16 1.65
N ARG A 63 -9.20 -26.11 2.31
CA ARG A 63 -10.40 -26.88 1.91
C ARG A 63 -10.87 -26.46 0.53
N PHE A 64 -10.88 -25.16 0.26
CA PHE A 64 -11.29 -24.63 -1.05
C PHE A 64 -10.34 -25.05 -2.17
N GLU A 65 -9.02 -24.96 -1.96
CA GLU A 65 -8.02 -25.39 -2.92
C GLU A 65 -8.17 -26.88 -3.27
N ALA A 66 -8.41 -27.73 -2.27
CA ALA A 66 -8.63 -29.17 -2.48
C ALA A 66 -9.86 -29.47 -3.33
N GLN A 67 -10.89 -28.61 -3.30
CA GLN A 67 -12.13 -28.76 -4.07
C GLN A 67 -12.13 -27.98 -5.39
N TRP A 68 -11.05 -27.26 -5.72
CA TRP A 68 -11.00 -26.39 -6.90
C TRP A 68 -11.32 -27.13 -8.21
N ARG A 69 -10.84 -28.37 -8.36
CA ARG A 69 -11.08 -29.18 -9.58
C ARG A 69 -12.54 -29.58 -9.78
N SER A 70 -13.34 -29.58 -8.72
CA SER A 70 -14.79 -29.89 -8.78
C SER A 70 -15.67 -28.66 -8.93
N ILE A 71 -15.11 -27.44 -8.85
CA ILE A 71 -15.87 -26.19 -8.97
C ILE A 71 -16.03 -25.85 -10.45
N ASN A 72 -17.28 -25.65 -10.88
CA ASN A 72 -17.61 -25.09 -12.18
C ASN A 72 -17.36 -23.58 -12.19
N GLN A 73 -16.27 -23.15 -12.83
CA GLN A 73 -15.86 -21.75 -12.88
C GLN A 73 -16.78 -20.85 -13.72
N ALA A 74 -17.65 -21.44 -14.55
CA ALA A 74 -18.65 -20.70 -15.33
C ALA A 74 -19.91 -20.37 -14.53
N ASP A 75 -20.12 -21.04 -13.38
CA ASP A 75 -21.30 -20.88 -12.52
C ASP A 75 -20.88 -20.18 -11.22
N PHE A 76 -20.92 -18.85 -11.21
CA PHE A 76 -20.53 -18.04 -10.07
C PHE A 76 -21.58 -16.99 -9.76
N ASP A 77 -21.68 -16.63 -8.48
CA ASP A 77 -22.56 -15.58 -8.01
C ASP A 77 -21.82 -14.24 -7.93
N ASP A 78 -22.55 -13.15 -8.11
CA ASP A 78 -22.11 -11.79 -7.76
C ASP A 78 -22.84 -11.26 -6.52
N ALA A 79 -22.45 -10.10 -6.03
CA ALA A 79 -23.05 -9.44 -4.88
C ALA A 79 -24.49 -8.95 -5.11
N LEU A 80 -24.92 -8.83 -6.36
CA LEU A 80 -26.27 -8.38 -6.72
C LEU A 80 -27.30 -9.52 -6.59
N THR A 81 -26.84 -10.77 -6.54
CA THR A 81 -27.69 -11.93 -6.25
C THR A 81 -28.15 -12.03 -4.79
N SER A 82 -27.61 -11.21 -3.89
CA SER A 82 -27.87 -11.23 -2.44
C SER A 82 -28.35 -9.85 -1.97
N ASP A 83 -29.63 -9.71 -1.64
CA ASP A 83 -30.24 -8.42 -1.27
C ASP A 83 -29.52 -7.72 -0.11
N ASP A 84 -29.04 -8.49 0.88
CA ASP A 84 -28.28 -7.97 2.02
C ASP A 84 -26.94 -7.37 1.57
N VAL A 85 -26.17 -8.08 0.76
CA VAL A 85 -24.87 -7.60 0.25
C VAL A 85 -25.06 -6.44 -0.71
N MET A 86 -26.04 -6.53 -1.62
CA MET A 86 -26.37 -5.48 -2.57
C MET A 86 -26.62 -4.15 -1.83
N SER A 87 -27.41 -4.18 -0.76
CA SER A 87 -27.70 -2.97 0.04
C SER A 87 -26.45 -2.35 0.67
N GLU A 88 -25.40 -3.14 0.94
CA GLU A 88 -24.14 -2.70 1.52
C GLU A 88 -23.13 -2.17 0.50
N ILE A 89 -23.35 -2.32 -0.81
CA ILE A 89 -22.36 -1.91 -1.84
C ILE A 89 -22.94 -1.03 -2.94
N ILE A 90 -24.27 -0.92 -3.05
CA ILE A 90 -24.92 -0.27 -4.20
C ILE A 90 -24.52 1.20 -4.35
N ASP A 91 -24.27 1.90 -3.24
CA ASP A 91 -23.85 3.30 -3.19
C ASP A 91 -22.42 3.53 -3.72
N VAL A 92 -21.55 2.51 -3.64
CA VAL A 92 -20.15 2.62 -4.10
C VAL A 92 -19.88 1.87 -5.40
N LYS A 93 -20.80 1.00 -5.84
CA LYS A 93 -20.61 0.05 -6.94
C LYS A 93 -20.03 0.69 -8.20
N ASP A 94 -20.74 1.67 -8.78
CA ASP A 94 -20.37 2.22 -10.09
C ASP A 94 -19.06 3.00 -10.03
N ASP A 95 -18.80 3.63 -8.89
CA ASP A 95 -17.56 4.37 -8.67
C ASP A 95 -16.35 3.44 -8.53
N VAL A 96 -16.50 2.33 -7.81
CA VAL A 96 -15.46 1.30 -7.67
C VAL A 96 -15.27 0.55 -8.99
N LEU A 97 -16.33 0.27 -9.75
CA LEU A 97 -16.20 -0.36 -11.09
C LEU A 97 -15.40 0.51 -12.05
N ARG A 98 -15.70 1.82 -12.13
CA ARG A 98 -14.90 2.76 -12.95
C ARG A 98 -13.44 2.79 -12.52
N PHE A 99 -13.18 2.81 -11.21
CA PHE A 99 -11.82 2.75 -10.69
C PHE A 99 -11.10 1.46 -11.09
N ILE A 100 -11.77 0.30 -10.97
CA ILE A 100 -11.21 -0.99 -11.37
C ILE A 100 -10.88 -1.01 -12.86
N GLU A 101 -11.77 -0.49 -13.72
CA GLU A 101 -11.55 -0.45 -15.17
C GLU A 101 -10.33 0.40 -15.53
N GLN A 102 -10.19 1.58 -14.93
CA GLN A 102 -8.99 2.43 -15.07
C GLN A 102 -7.71 1.68 -14.65
N GLN A 103 -7.75 0.96 -13.52
CA GLN A 103 -6.61 0.19 -13.05
C GLN A 103 -6.30 -1.02 -13.95
N LEU A 104 -7.30 -1.64 -14.58
CA LEU A 104 -7.10 -2.80 -15.46
C LEU A 104 -6.51 -2.41 -16.83
N ASP A 105 -6.71 -1.17 -17.26
CA ASP A 105 -6.08 -0.58 -18.45
C ASP A 105 -4.59 -0.30 -18.24
N GLU A 106 -4.18 -0.09 -16.99
CA GLU A 106 -2.78 0.06 -16.61
C GLU A 106 -2.05 -1.28 -16.47
N ARG A 107 -0.73 -1.27 -16.72
CA ARG A 107 0.12 -2.44 -16.50
C ARG A 107 0.38 -2.62 -15.00
N GLN A 108 -0.29 -3.61 -14.42
CA GLN A 108 -0.06 -4.00 -13.04
C GLN A 108 1.34 -4.60 -12.82
N GLN A 109 1.98 -4.22 -11.70
CA GLN A 109 3.34 -4.65 -11.37
C GLN A 109 3.40 -6.16 -11.05
N ARG A 110 2.30 -6.70 -10.52
CA ARG A 110 2.16 -8.09 -10.13
C ARG A 110 0.87 -8.71 -10.65
N ASP A 111 0.96 -10.00 -10.91
CA ASP A 111 -0.13 -10.79 -11.45
C ASP A 111 -1.31 -10.94 -10.47
N ASP A 112 -1.03 -10.99 -9.17
CA ASP A 112 -2.04 -11.09 -8.10
C ASP A 112 -2.85 -9.79 -7.96
N TYR A 113 -2.26 -8.62 -8.22
CA TYR A 113 -2.96 -7.34 -8.23
C TYR A 113 -4.04 -7.31 -9.33
N ARG A 114 -3.66 -7.74 -10.55
CA ARG A 114 -4.61 -7.85 -11.65
C ARG A 114 -5.73 -8.84 -11.35
N GLU A 115 -5.38 -9.98 -10.74
CA GLU A 115 -6.38 -10.99 -10.33
C GLU A 115 -7.36 -10.44 -9.29
N MET A 116 -6.88 -9.70 -8.29
CA MET A 116 -7.75 -9.07 -7.29
C MET A 116 -8.76 -8.11 -7.94
N LEU A 117 -8.33 -7.28 -8.89
CA LEU A 117 -9.21 -6.36 -9.62
C LEU A 117 -10.28 -7.11 -10.43
N ILE A 118 -9.91 -8.17 -11.12
CA ILE A 118 -10.83 -9.01 -11.90
C ILE A 118 -11.88 -9.66 -10.99
N LEU A 119 -11.45 -10.18 -9.83
CA LEU A 119 -12.34 -10.79 -8.85
C LEU A 119 -13.31 -9.76 -8.23
N ALA A 120 -12.81 -8.59 -7.85
CA ALA A 120 -13.64 -7.51 -7.32
C ALA A 120 -14.66 -7.02 -8.36
N ARG A 121 -14.27 -6.91 -9.63
CA ARG A 121 -15.19 -6.58 -10.73
C ARG A 121 -16.30 -7.60 -10.89
N GLY A 122 -15.95 -8.89 -10.83
CA GLY A 122 -16.92 -9.99 -10.84
C GLY A 122 -17.89 -9.91 -9.66
N PHE A 123 -17.36 -9.72 -8.45
CA PHE A 123 -18.15 -9.55 -7.24
C PHE A 123 -19.15 -8.38 -7.34
N LEU A 124 -18.76 -7.25 -7.92
CA LEU A 124 -19.63 -6.08 -8.11
C LEU A 124 -20.67 -6.24 -9.24
N GLY A 125 -20.71 -7.39 -9.93
CA GLY A 125 -21.61 -7.64 -11.06
C GLY A 125 -21.16 -6.97 -12.36
N GLY A 126 -19.90 -6.52 -12.45
CA GLY A 126 -19.32 -6.05 -13.71
C GLY A 126 -18.97 -7.20 -14.67
N GLY A 127 -18.97 -8.44 -14.18
CA GLY A 127 -18.54 -9.64 -14.89
C GLY A 127 -17.03 -9.85 -14.83
N VAL A 128 -16.58 -11.02 -15.31
CA VAL A 128 -15.17 -11.44 -15.23
C VAL A 128 -14.57 -11.43 -16.64
N THR A 129 -13.49 -10.67 -16.83
CA THR A 129 -12.85 -10.48 -18.14
C THR A 129 -11.77 -11.53 -18.47
N ALA A 130 -11.48 -12.43 -17.53
CA ALA A 130 -10.51 -13.52 -17.71
C ALA A 130 -10.90 -14.75 -16.88
N PRO A 131 -10.43 -15.95 -17.24
CA PRO A 131 -10.66 -17.15 -16.43
C PRO A 131 -10.11 -17.01 -15.01
N PHE A 132 -10.79 -17.62 -14.04
CA PHE A 132 -10.29 -17.68 -12.67
C PHE A 132 -8.99 -18.49 -12.61
N ARG A 133 -7.93 -17.89 -12.07
CA ARG A 133 -6.65 -18.59 -11.91
C ARG A 133 -6.77 -19.70 -10.86
N TYR A 134 -5.91 -20.70 -10.95
CA TYR A 134 -5.81 -21.73 -9.91
C TYR A 134 -5.44 -21.07 -8.56
N PRO A 135 -6.03 -21.51 -7.42
CA PRO A 135 -5.72 -20.94 -6.11
C PRO A 135 -4.21 -21.05 -5.80
N GLY A 136 -3.59 -19.91 -5.49
CA GLY A 136 -2.15 -19.83 -5.23
C GLY A 136 -1.75 -20.15 -3.78
N PRO A 137 -0.47 -20.10 -3.42
CA PRO A 137 -0.03 -20.43 -2.06
C PRO A 137 -0.73 -19.63 -0.94
N ILE A 138 -1.16 -20.33 0.11
CA ILE A 138 -2.04 -19.85 1.20
C ILE A 138 -1.32 -19.46 2.50
N HIS A 139 0.00 -19.28 2.45
CA HIS A 139 0.78 -18.88 3.62
C HIS A 139 0.30 -17.52 4.16
N HIS A 140 0.23 -17.38 5.49
CA HIS A 140 -0.25 -16.17 6.16
C HIS A 140 0.52 -14.88 5.77
N ALA A 141 1.76 -15.00 5.30
CA ALA A 141 2.59 -13.91 4.82
C ALA A 141 2.16 -13.32 3.46
N ARG A 142 1.28 -14.00 2.70
CA ARG A 142 0.75 -13.49 1.42
C ARG A 142 -0.58 -12.79 1.65
N TRP A 143 -0.54 -11.53 2.03
CA TRP A 143 -1.73 -10.79 2.44
C TRP A 143 -2.76 -10.59 1.33
N MET A 144 -2.29 -10.37 0.10
CA MET A 144 -3.16 -10.29 -1.08
C MET A 144 -3.98 -11.58 -1.29
N ALA A 145 -3.41 -12.74 -0.91
CA ALA A 145 -4.11 -14.02 -1.00
C ALA A 145 -5.38 -14.04 -0.14
N LYS A 146 -5.43 -13.30 0.97
CA LYS A 146 -6.64 -13.25 1.81
C LYS A 146 -7.83 -12.67 1.06
N PHE A 147 -7.66 -11.57 0.34
CA PHE A 147 -8.74 -11.00 -0.47
C PHE A 147 -9.04 -11.84 -1.71
N ILE A 148 -8.01 -12.32 -2.41
CA ILE A 148 -8.19 -13.18 -3.60
C ILE A 148 -8.99 -14.43 -3.23
N TYR A 149 -8.61 -15.13 -2.16
CA TYR A 149 -9.35 -16.28 -1.69
C TYR A 149 -10.73 -15.89 -1.16
N SER A 150 -10.86 -14.79 -0.42
CA SER A 150 -12.17 -14.37 0.08
C SER A 150 -13.16 -14.14 -1.05
N PHE A 151 -12.76 -13.40 -2.09
CA PHE A 151 -13.60 -13.22 -3.28
C PHE A 151 -13.91 -14.54 -3.97
N LYS A 152 -12.90 -15.39 -4.24
CA LYS A 152 -13.11 -16.68 -4.91
C LYS A 152 -14.08 -17.58 -4.14
N VAL A 153 -13.84 -17.77 -2.85
CA VAL A 153 -14.70 -18.63 -2.03
C VAL A 153 -16.12 -18.07 -1.98
N TRP A 154 -16.25 -16.75 -1.89
CA TRP A 154 -17.57 -16.10 -1.83
C TRP A 154 -18.35 -16.21 -3.14
N VAL A 155 -17.73 -15.98 -4.31
CA VAL A 155 -18.43 -16.10 -5.61
C VAL A 155 -18.79 -17.54 -5.95
N PHE A 156 -18.07 -18.53 -5.41
CA PHE A 156 -18.37 -19.96 -5.58
C PHE A 156 -19.07 -20.59 -4.35
N ARG A 157 -19.64 -19.78 -3.44
CA ARG A 157 -20.20 -20.24 -2.17
C ARG A 157 -21.29 -21.31 -2.32
N ARG A 158 -22.06 -21.31 -3.41
CA ARG A 158 -23.08 -22.33 -3.69
C ARG A 158 -22.51 -23.71 -3.99
N GLN A 159 -21.27 -23.75 -4.50
CA GLN A 159 -20.57 -24.98 -4.87
C GLN A 159 -19.61 -25.47 -3.77
N PHE A 160 -19.44 -24.70 -2.69
CA PHE A 160 -18.49 -24.98 -1.63
C PHE A 160 -19.16 -24.93 -0.25
N ARG A 161 -19.08 -26.01 0.52
CA ARG A 161 -19.73 -26.07 1.83
C ARG A 161 -19.07 -25.12 2.82
N LEU A 162 -19.76 -24.03 3.17
CA LEU A 162 -19.37 -23.07 4.20
C LEU A 162 -20.15 -23.30 5.49
N THR A 163 -19.53 -22.97 6.63
CA THR A 163 -20.28 -22.70 7.86
C THR A 163 -20.87 -21.28 7.80
N VAL A 164 -21.95 -21.04 8.55
CA VAL A 164 -22.59 -19.71 8.65
C VAL A 164 -21.58 -18.61 9.02
N ARG A 165 -20.62 -18.94 9.92
CA ARG A 165 -19.57 -18.01 10.33
C ARG A 165 -18.56 -17.73 9.22
N GLU A 166 -18.14 -18.75 8.47
CA GLU A 166 -17.22 -18.57 7.33
C GLU A 166 -17.87 -17.71 6.26
N GLU A 167 -19.13 -17.99 5.90
CA GLU A 167 -19.85 -17.24 4.88
C GLU A 167 -20.06 -15.76 5.25
N SER A 168 -20.51 -15.49 6.48
CA SER A 168 -20.66 -14.11 6.99
C SER A 168 -19.31 -13.38 7.06
N GLY A 169 -18.24 -14.05 7.51
CA GLY A 169 -16.91 -13.45 7.57
C GLY A 169 -16.36 -13.13 6.19
N LEU A 170 -16.55 -14.03 5.21
CA LEU A 170 -16.14 -13.82 3.81
C LEU A 170 -16.91 -12.66 3.18
N ARG A 171 -18.23 -12.58 3.41
CA ARG A 171 -19.07 -11.48 2.96
C ARG A 171 -18.52 -10.15 3.46
N ASP A 172 -18.31 -10.04 4.77
CA ASP A 172 -17.83 -8.81 5.41
C ASP A 172 -16.43 -8.40 4.89
N ILE A 173 -15.54 -9.36 4.62
CA ILE A 173 -14.23 -9.10 4.01
C ILE A 173 -14.39 -8.57 2.57
N CYS A 174 -15.26 -9.16 1.75
CA CYS A 174 -15.46 -8.73 0.37
C CYS A 174 -16.06 -7.32 0.31
N VAL A 175 -17.06 -7.03 1.16
CA VAL A 175 -17.66 -5.69 1.30
C VAL A 175 -16.60 -4.67 1.74
N PHE A 176 -15.79 -4.99 2.76
CA PHE A 176 -14.68 -4.13 3.18
C PHE A 176 -13.67 -3.86 2.07
N ALA A 177 -13.33 -4.90 1.29
CA ALA A 177 -12.41 -4.78 0.17
C ALA A 177 -12.89 -3.74 -0.85
N VAL A 178 -14.14 -3.85 -1.28
CA VAL A 178 -14.69 -2.94 -2.31
C VAL A 178 -14.96 -1.54 -1.78
N ARG A 179 -15.43 -1.41 -0.53
CA ARG A 179 -15.77 -0.09 0.04
C ARG A 179 -14.55 0.77 0.33
N LEU A 180 -13.44 0.18 0.77
CA LEU A 180 -12.28 0.93 1.26
C LEU A 180 -10.95 0.45 0.69
N TYR A 181 -10.65 -0.84 0.82
CA TYR A 181 -9.28 -1.33 0.67
C TYR A 181 -8.75 -1.24 -0.76
N LEU A 182 -9.57 -1.53 -1.78
CA LEU A 182 -9.11 -1.50 -3.18
C LEU A 182 -8.52 -0.14 -3.54
N LYS A 183 -9.26 0.94 -3.32
CA LYS A 183 -8.76 2.28 -3.61
C LYS A 183 -7.50 2.59 -2.81
N ALA A 184 -7.52 2.33 -1.50
CA ALA A 184 -6.37 2.57 -0.63
C ALA A 184 -5.11 1.79 -1.05
N TRP A 185 -5.27 0.56 -1.55
CA TRP A 185 -4.18 -0.28 -2.03
C TRP A 185 -3.61 0.24 -3.35
N PHE A 186 -4.46 0.44 -4.34
CA PHE A 186 -4.01 0.79 -5.69
C PHE A 186 -3.53 2.24 -5.81
N THR A 187 -3.91 3.13 -4.88
CA THR A 187 -3.32 4.48 -4.76
C THR A 187 -2.16 4.53 -3.75
N ALA A 188 -1.84 3.43 -3.07
CA ALA A 188 -0.74 3.36 -2.10
C ALA A 188 0.61 3.84 -2.68
N PRO A 189 0.97 3.54 -3.95
CA PRO A 189 2.25 3.98 -4.50
C PRO A 189 2.42 5.50 -4.61
N LEU A 190 1.33 6.27 -4.67
CA LEU A 190 1.38 7.72 -4.94
C LEU A 190 1.90 8.48 -3.71
N ALA A 191 3.15 8.96 -3.77
CA ALA A 191 3.77 9.68 -2.65
C ALA A 191 3.07 10.99 -2.30
N ALA A 192 2.74 11.81 -3.30
CA ALA A 192 2.06 13.10 -3.08
C ALA A 192 0.74 12.94 -2.31
N ALA A 193 -0.06 11.95 -2.71
CA ALA A 193 -1.37 11.69 -2.11
C ALA A 193 -1.28 10.94 -0.77
N ALA A 194 -0.09 10.46 -0.36
CA ALA A 194 0.04 9.56 0.77
C ALA A 194 -0.48 10.13 2.10
N PRO A 195 -0.12 11.36 2.53
CA PRO A 195 -0.60 11.89 3.80
C PRO A 195 -2.13 12.05 3.84
N ASN A 196 -2.69 12.62 2.78
CA ASN A 196 -4.12 12.88 2.68
C ASN A 196 -4.91 11.57 2.56
N SER A 197 -4.43 10.62 1.75
CA SER A 197 -5.05 9.30 1.61
C SER A 197 -5.05 8.50 2.91
N ASP A 198 -3.96 8.55 3.68
CA ASP A 198 -3.87 7.86 4.97
C ASP A 198 -4.84 8.51 5.98
N LEU A 199 -4.95 9.84 5.99
CA LEU A 199 -5.91 10.57 6.83
C LEU A 199 -7.36 10.21 6.48
N GLU A 200 -7.73 10.28 5.21
CA GLU A 200 -9.08 9.98 4.74
C GLU A 200 -9.45 8.51 4.95
N LEU A 201 -8.50 7.57 4.79
CA LEU A 201 -8.71 6.17 5.14
C LEU A 201 -9.03 6.00 6.63
N MET A 202 -8.32 6.70 7.51
CA MET A 202 -8.57 6.65 8.95
C MET A 202 -9.95 7.20 9.31
N LYS A 203 -10.38 8.30 8.68
CA LYS A 203 -11.74 8.84 8.84
C LYS A 203 -12.79 7.84 8.35
N ALA A 204 -12.58 7.24 7.18
CA ALA A 204 -13.49 6.26 6.61
C ALA A 204 -13.62 5.01 7.48
N LEU A 205 -12.52 4.56 8.11
CA LEU A 205 -12.53 3.45 9.07
C LEU A 205 -13.28 3.79 10.36
N ALA A 206 -13.18 5.03 10.84
CA ALA A 206 -13.90 5.48 12.02
C ALA A 206 -15.42 5.56 11.79
N ALA A 207 -15.82 5.92 10.57
CA ALA A 207 -17.21 5.96 10.13
C ALA A 207 -17.73 4.61 9.58
N TYR A 208 -16.91 3.56 9.56
CA TYR A 208 -17.26 2.30 8.89
C TYR A 208 -18.46 1.61 9.58
N PRO A 209 -19.50 1.15 8.84
CA PRO A 209 -20.71 0.59 9.43
C PRO A 209 -20.46 -0.60 10.37
N ASN A 210 -19.62 -1.54 9.93
CA ASN A 210 -19.19 -2.65 10.79
C ASN A 210 -18.10 -2.16 11.76
N ARG A 211 -18.53 -1.72 12.94
CA ARG A 211 -17.64 -1.15 13.98
C ARG A 211 -16.52 -2.10 14.43
N VAL A 212 -16.74 -3.41 14.36
CA VAL A 212 -15.71 -4.40 14.72
C VAL A 212 -14.56 -4.33 13.72
N ILE A 213 -14.88 -4.33 12.43
CA ILE A 213 -13.91 -4.22 11.33
C ILE A 213 -13.23 -2.85 11.33
N GLY A 214 -14.03 -1.78 11.40
CA GLY A 214 -13.51 -0.40 11.41
C GLY A 214 -12.53 -0.16 12.56
N LYS A 215 -12.88 -0.61 13.77
CA LYS A 215 -11.99 -0.52 14.94
C LYS A 215 -10.76 -1.40 14.81
N ALA A 216 -10.89 -2.63 14.31
CA ALA A 216 -9.75 -3.55 14.16
C ALA A 216 -8.71 -3.00 13.18
N ALA A 217 -9.13 -2.56 12.00
CA ALA A 217 -8.26 -1.94 11.01
C ALA A 217 -7.72 -0.58 11.50
N GLY A 218 -8.59 0.30 12.00
CA GLY A 218 -8.20 1.63 12.46
C GLY A 218 -7.19 1.60 13.61
N ALA A 219 -7.39 0.73 14.61
CA ALA A 219 -6.44 0.58 15.71
C ALA A 219 -5.09 -0.01 15.26
N LYS A 220 -5.08 -0.79 14.17
CA LYS A 220 -3.84 -1.29 13.58
C LYS A 220 -3.12 -0.18 12.83
N LEU A 221 -3.81 0.53 11.93
CA LEU A 221 -3.24 1.59 11.11
C LEU A 221 -2.83 2.84 11.90
N ALA A 222 -3.50 3.14 13.03
CA ALA A 222 -3.09 4.22 13.94
C ALA A 222 -1.66 4.04 14.49
N LYS A 223 -1.11 2.82 14.45
CA LYS A 223 0.29 2.54 14.84
C LYS A 223 1.28 2.76 13.70
N HIS A 224 0.80 3.13 12.51
CA HIS A 224 1.59 3.25 11.28
C HIS A 224 1.28 4.54 10.51
N LEU A 225 1.03 5.64 11.23
CA LEU A 225 0.79 6.98 10.65
C LEU A 225 2.09 7.67 10.22
N TRP A 226 2.85 7.01 9.35
CA TRP A 226 4.15 7.47 8.87
C TRP A 226 4.02 8.72 8.02
N TYR A 227 3.06 8.75 7.09
CA TYR A 227 2.87 9.87 6.17
C TYR A 227 2.19 11.09 6.80
N LEU A 228 1.72 10.96 8.04
CA LEU A 228 1.25 12.08 8.86
C LEU A 228 2.32 12.60 9.82
N SER A 229 3.56 12.08 9.76
CA SER A 229 4.67 12.67 10.48
C SER A 229 4.96 14.08 9.96
N GLU A 230 5.55 14.91 10.81
CA GLU A 230 5.95 16.27 10.43
C GLU A 230 6.83 16.30 9.19
N ASP A 231 7.70 15.31 8.98
CA ASP A 231 8.55 15.25 7.79
C ASP A 231 7.76 14.94 6.51
N LEU A 232 6.88 13.94 6.55
CA LEU A 232 6.24 13.40 5.35
C LEU A 232 4.93 14.09 4.98
N VAL A 233 4.29 14.78 5.92
CA VAL A 233 3.05 15.50 5.63
C VAL A 233 3.25 16.57 4.55
N GLY A 234 4.46 17.11 4.41
CA GLY A 234 4.83 18.05 3.34
C GLY A 234 4.57 17.52 1.92
N LEU A 235 4.53 16.20 1.72
CA LEU A 235 4.16 15.59 0.42
C LEU A 235 2.75 16.01 -0.03
N ALA A 236 1.84 16.28 0.91
CA ALA A 236 0.46 16.66 0.62
C ALA A 236 0.32 18.02 -0.08
N LEU A 237 1.38 18.86 -0.08
CA LEU A 237 1.41 20.10 -0.86
C LEU A 237 1.28 19.82 -2.37
N PHE A 238 1.71 18.65 -2.82
CA PHE A 238 1.67 18.20 -4.21
C PHE A 238 0.43 17.37 -4.56
N ASP A 239 -0.45 17.09 -3.59
CA ASP A 239 -1.72 16.41 -3.83
C ASP A 239 -2.76 17.41 -4.37
N ARG A 240 -3.42 17.07 -5.48
CA ARG A 240 -4.50 17.87 -6.06
C ARG A 240 -5.80 17.75 -5.27
N ALA A 241 -5.97 16.69 -4.48
CA ALA A 241 -7.13 16.52 -3.62
C ALA A 241 -7.08 17.38 -2.36
N VAL A 242 -5.92 17.96 -2.01
CA VAL A 242 -5.78 18.86 -0.86
C VAL A 242 -6.18 20.28 -1.27
N PRO A 243 -7.17 20.90 -0.60
CA PRO A 243 -7.60 22.26 -0.93
C PRO A 243 -6.50 23.31 -0.75
N PHE A 244 -6.51 24.36 -1.57
CA PHE A 244 -5.56 25.49 -1.46
C PHE A 244 -5.55 26.12 -0.07
N ALA A 245 -6.71 26.31 0.55
CA ALA A 245 -6.80 26.81 1.93
C ALA A 245 -6.04 25.92 2.94
N THR A 246 -6.12 24.59 2.78
CA THR A 246 -5.36 23.65 3.62
C THR A 246 -3.86 23.73 3.34
N LYS A 247 -3.45 23.87 2.07
CA LYS A 247 -2.04 24.08 1.71
C LYS A 247 -1.48 25.38 2.31
N ALA A 248 -2.24 26.47 2.27
CA ALA A 248 -1.85 27.73 2.90
C ALA A 248 -1.62 27.59 4.42
N LEU A 249 -2.50 26.86 5.11
CA LEU A 249 -2.33 26.55 6.54
C LEU A 249 -1.08 25.71 6.80
N MET A 250 -0.78 24.73 5.94
CA MET A 250 0.45 23.94 6.05
C MET A 250 1.70 24.82 5.90
N VAL A 251 1.72 25.72 4.91
CA VAL A 251 2.85 26.65 4.71
C VAL A 251 2.99 27.59 5.91
N SER A 252 1.89 28.13 6.42
CA SER A 252 1.90 28.96 7.62
C SER A 252 2.48 28.22 8.83
N ALA A 253 2.22 26.93 8.98
CA ALA A 253 2.80 26.11 10.04
C ALA A 253 4.31 25.83 9.84
N MET A 254 4.80 25.84 8.59
CA MET A 254 6.22 25.69 8.26
C MET A 254 7.04 26.95 8.54
N ASP A 255 6.40 28.12 8.58
CA ASP A 255 7.05 29.41 8.83
C ASP A 255 7.14 29.78 10.33
N VAL A 256 6.55 28.98 11.21
CA VAL A 256 6.70 29.13 12.66
C VAL A 256 8.12 28.76 13.08
N GLU A 257 8.73 29.49 14.03
CA GLU A 257 10.04 29.09 14.58
C GLU A 257 9.94 27.70 15.22
N ALA A 258 10.85 26.80 14.83
CA ALA A 258 10.92 25.47 15.42
C ALA A 258 11.20 25.59 16.92
N ASP A 259 10.42 24.90 17.76
CA ASP A 259 10.87 24.65 19.11
C ASP A 259 12.12 23.76 19.02
N GLY A 260 13.17 24.10 19.75
CA GLY A 260 14.44 23.38 19.67
C GLY A 260 14.40 21.98 20.32
N SER A 261 13.24 21.31 20.37
CA SER A 261 13.07 20.00 21.00
C SER A 261 13.43 18.85 20.04
N GLU A 262 14.68 18.82 19.60
CA GLU A 262 15.21 17.72 18.79
C GLU A 262 15.57 16.52 19.69
N ASP A 263 14.66 15.54 19.83
CA ASP A 263 15.10 14.16 20.09
C ASP A 263 15.41 13.49 18.74
N ASP A 264 16.56 13.86 18.20
CA ASP A 264 17.14 13.46 16.91
C ASP A 264 17.38 11.93 16.78
N ARG A 265 16.96 11.15 17.77
CA ARG A 265 17.17 9.70 17.89
C ARG A 265 15.92 8.88 17.65
N GLN A 266 14.76 9.51 17.42
CA GLN A 266 13.50 8.79 17.22
C GLN A 266 13.00 8.94 15.79
N ILE A 267 12.73 7.80 15.15
CA ILE A 267 12.15 7.78 13.82
C ILE A 267 10.78 8.48 13.87
N PRO A 268 10.57 9.57 13.09
CA PRO A 268 9.38 10.40 13.22
C PRO A 268 8.14 9.66 12.70
N ARG A 269 7.18 9.45 13.61
CA ARG A 269 5.86 8.87 13.33
C ARG A 269 4.82 9.62 14.13
N ALA A 270 3.74 10.07 13.48
CA ALA A 270 2.65 10.69 14.20
C ALA A 270 2.01 9.72 15.20
N GLN A 271 1.77 10.22 16.41
CA GLN A 271 1.04 9.50 17.45
C GLN A 271 -0.29 10.22 17.68
N VAL A 272 -1.31 9.78 16.95
CA VAL A 272 -2.68 10.30 17.12
C VAL A 272 -3.59 9.16 17.49
N GLU A 273 -4.36 9.38 18.56
CA GLU A 273 -5.42 8.45 18.93
C GLU A 273 -6.50 8.43 17.85
N PHE A 274 -6.93 7.22 17.46
CA PHE A 274 -7.84 6.98 16.35
C PHE A 274 -9.11 7.85 16.38
N ALA A 275 -9.66 8.10 17.58
CA ALA A 275 -10.86 8.90 17.78
C ALA A 275 -10.69 10.38 17.39
N PHE A 276 -9.47 10.91 17.46
CA PHE A 276 -9.17 12.33 17.23
C PHE A 276 -8.86 12.66 15.77
N VAL A 277 -8.78 11.64 14.90
CA VAL A 277 -8.46 11.82 13.47
C VAL A 277 -9.62 12.42 12.68
N ILE A 278 -10.87 12.23 13.14
CA ILE A 278 -12.10 12.64 12.43
C ILE A 278 -12.15 14.14 12.16
N GLY A 279 -11.72 14.97 13.12
CA GLY A 279 -11.78 16.43 13.03
C GLY A 279 -10.54 17.08 12.41
N LYS A 280 -9.57 16.29 11.94
CA LYS A 280 -8.27 16.80 11.47
C LYS A 280 -8.21 16.90 9.94
N THR A 281 -7.35 17.80 9.50
CA THR A 281 -6.85 17.96 8.14
C THR A 281 -5.35 17.64 8.13
N VAL A 282 -4.75 17.52 6.94
CA VAL A 282 -3.29 17.35 6.84
C VAL A 282 -2.52 18.55 7.41
N ALA A 283 -3.13 19.74 7.45
CA ALA A 283 -2.52 20.92 8.05
C ALA A 283 -2.29 20.78 9.57
N ASP A 284 -3.12 20.00 10.28
CA ASP A 284 -2.97 19.75 11.72
C ASP A 284 -1.71 18.94 12.09
N PHE A 285 -1.00 18.42 11.10
CA PHE A 285 0.23 17.64 11.25
C PHE A 285 1.46 18.37 10.72
N ALA A 286 1.27 19.50 10.04
CA ALA A 286 2.36 20.32 9.53
C ALA A 286 2.99 21.14 10.68
N THR A 287 4.32 21.21 10.69
CA THR A 287 5.11 21.98 11.65
C THR A 287 6.25 22.68 10.90
N ALA A 288 7.07 23.45 11.62
CA ALA A 288 8.33 24.00 11.10
C ALA A 288 9.21 22.93 10.42
N ASN A 289 9.20 21.70 10.97
CA ASN A 289 10.00 20.59 10.46
C ASN A 289 9.50 20.05 9.12
N SER A 290 8.25 20.30 8.74
CA SER A 290 7.72 19.88 7.44
C SER A 290 8.42 20.54 6.26
N ARG A 291 9.15 21.64 6.46
CA ARG A 291 9.99 22.27 5.45
C ARG A 291 11.25 21.45 5.11
N ARG A 292 11.70 20.57 6.02
CA ARG A 292 12.91 19.73 5.84
C ARG A 292 12.80 18.78 4.65
N ILE A 293 11.58 18.46 4.20
CA ILE A 293 11.39 17.61 3.03
C ILE A 293 12.00 18.21 1.76
N PHE A 294 11.98 19.54 1.61
CA PHE A 294 12.54 20.24 0.46
C PHE A 294 14.07 20.10 0.43
N GLU A 295 14.72 20.24 1.57
CA GLU A 295 16.17 20.05 1.69
C GLU A 295 16.56 18.58 1.45
N ARG A 296 15.87 17.64 2.11
CA ARG A 296 16.18 16.21 2.04
C ARG A 296 15.95 15.62 0.64
N LEU A 297 15.00 16.14 -0.13
CA LEU A 297 14.73 15.73 -1.50
C LEU A 297 15.37 16.66 -2.55
N ASN A 298 16.11 17.69 -2.12
CA ASN A 298 16.71 18.70 -2.98
C ASN A 298 15.68 19.32 -3.95
N LEU A 299 14.50 19.68 -3.41
CA LEU A 299 13.40 20.26 -4.17
C LEU A 299 13.48 21.80 -4.11
N PRO A 300 13.18 22.49 -5.22
CA PRO A 300 13.00 23.93 -5.17
C PRO A 300 11.74 24.27 -4.36
N SER A 301 11.83 25.30 -3.51
CA SER A 301 10.77 25.68 -2.57
C SER A 301 10.30 27.13 -2.71
N GLY A 302 10.77 27.87 -3.72
CA GLY A 302 10.44 29.30 -3.90
C GLY A 302 8.96 29.56 -4.22
N PHE A 303 8.20 28.52 -4.56
CA PHE A 303 6.75 28.61 -4.74
C PHE A 303 6.01 28.77 -3.41
N LEU A 304 6.61 28.39 -2.28
CA LEU A 304 5.99 28.54 -0.96
C LEU A 304 5.76 30.01 -0.57
N ASP A 305 6.51 30.93 -1.18
CA ASP A 305 6.42 32.37 -0.90
C ASP A 305 5.23 33.07 -1.60
N VAL A 306 4.44 32.33 -2.38
CA VAL A 306 3.24 32.84 -3.07
C VAL A 306 2.01 31.99 -2.77
N ALA A 307 0.84 32.51 -3.12
CA ALA A 307 -0.43 31.84 -2.86
C ALA A 307 -0.52 30.47 -3.58
N PRO A 308 -1.11 29.43 -2.95
CA PRO A 308 -1.24 28.10 -3.55
C PRO A 308 -1.93 28.05 -4.91
N GLU A 309 -2.80 29.02 -5.19
CA GLU A 309 -3.49 29.19 -6.46
C GLU A 309 -2.53 29.46 -7.64
N GLU A 310 -1.36 30.05 -7.36
CA GLU A 310 -0.37 30.41 -8.38
C GLU A 310 0.67 29.30 -8.63
N TRP A 311 0.66 28.23 -7.83
CA TRP A 311 1.72 27.22 -7.83
C TRP A 311 1.85 26.47 -9.16
N GLU A 312 0.73 26.03 -9.76
CA GLU A 312 0.72 25.24 -11.01
C GLU A 312 1.35 26.02 -12.20
N ASP A 313 1.38 27.35 -12.12
CA ASP A 313 1.98 28.20 -13.14
C ASP A 313 3.50 28.38 -13.00
N ARG A 314 4.06 28.04 -11.83
CA ARG A 314 5.48 28.25 -11.54
C ARG A 314 6.36 27.07 -11.94
N GLU A 315 7.53 27.39 -12.48
CA GLU A 315 8.51 26.39 -12.91
C GLU A 315 9.10 25.59 -11.74
N ASP A 316 9.37 26.24 -10.61
CA ASP A 316 9.89 25.58 -9.41
C ASP A 316 8.89 24.58 -8.83
N PHE A 317 7.62 24.94 -8.71
CA PHE A 317 6.58 24.01 -8.28
C PHE A 317 6.47 22.80 -9.21
N ARG A 318 6.43 22.99 -10.54
CA ARG A 318 6.32 21.87 -11.48
C ARG A 318 7.50 20.90 -11.38
N LYS A 319 8.72 21.41 -11.23
CA LYS A 319 9.93 20.58 -11.02
C LYS A 319 9.86 19.79 -9.71
N ALA A 320 9.42 20.43 -8.63
CA ALA A 320 9.25 19.75 -7.35
C ALA A 320 8.14 18.68 -7.42
N ALA A 321 7.00 19.03 -8.03
CA ALA A 321 5.85 18.14 -8.21
C ALA A 321 6.21 16.92 -9.05
N GLU A 322 6.92 17.09 -10.17
CA GLU A 322 7.40 15.98 -11.01
C GLU A 322 8.29 15.03 -10.21
N THR A 323 9.25 15.58 -9.44
CA THR A 323 10.16 14.78 -8.61
C THR A 323 9.40 13.95 -7.57
N VAL A 324 8.39 14.55 -6.91
CA VAL A 324 7.56 13.88 -5.90
C VAL A 324 6.62 12.85 -6.55
N GLN A 325 6.03 13.16 -7.71
CA GLN A 325 5.15 12.24 -8.43
C GLN A 325 5.90 11.00 -8.95
N CYS A 326 7.20 11.13 -9.26
CA CYS A 326 8.05 9.99 -9.61
C CYS A 326 8.41 9.11 -8.41
N GLN A 327 8.14 9.52 -7.17
CA GLN A 327 8.39 8.69 -5.99
C GLN A 327 7.26 7.66 -5.82
N HIS A 328 7.62 6.38 -5.85
CA HIS A 328 6.70 5.29 -5.52
C HIS A 328 6.95 4.79 -4.11
N VAL A 329 6.04 5.04 -3.18
CA VAL A 329 6.19 4.72 -1.75
C VAL A 329 5.81 3.28 -1.39
N VAL A 330 6.23 2.36 -2.26
CA VAL A 330 6.04 0.91 -2.14
C VAL A 330 7.34 0.19 -2.48
N ASN A 331 7.59 -0.96 -1.85
CA ASN A 331 8.84 -1.69 -1.95
C ASN A 331 8.80 -2.90 -2.91
N ASP A 332 7.72 -3.13 -3.64
CA ASP A 332 7.54 -4.31 -4.52
C ASP A 332 8.75 -4.54 -5.47
N HIS A 333 9.29 -3.46 -6.03
CA HIS A 333 10.47 -3.52 -6.90
C HIS A 333 11.74 -3.94 -6.14
N ALA A 334 11.92 -3.42 -4.93
CA ALA A 334 13.06 -3.76 -4.08
C ALA A 334 12.98 -5.21 -3.61
N GLU A 335 11.81 -5.69 -3.18
CA GLU A 335 11.59 -7.09 -2.81
C GLU A 335 11.90 -8.04 -3.97
N ARG A 336 11.42 -7.71 -5.18
CA ARG A 336 11.71 -8.51 -6.37
C ARG A 336 13.19 -8.50 -6.73
N GLY A 337 13.87 -7.36 -6.59
CA GLY A 337 15.30 -7.22 -6.79
C GLY A 337 16.10 -8.09 -5.82
N VAL A 338 15.78 -8.02 -4.53
CA VAL A 338 16.40 -8.82 -3.46
C VAL A 338 16.16 -10.31 -3.68
N ALA A 339 14.93 -10.73 -4.01
CA ALA A 339 14.62 -12.13 -4.28
C ALA A 339 15.39 -12.64 -5.52
N LEU A 340 15.50 -11.81 -6.57
CA LEU A 340 16.25 -12.16 -7.77
C LEU A 340 17.74 -12.34 -7.47
N ILE A 341 18.37 -11.38 -6.77
CA ILE A 341 19.78 -11.46 -6.46
C ILE A 341 20.07 -12.64 -5.53
N GLN A 342 19.28 -12.86 -4.48
CA GLN A 342 19.45 -14.00 -3.57
C GLN A 342 19.36 -15.34 -4.29
N LYS A 343 18.43 -15.48 -5.25
CA LYS A 343 18.30 -16.71 -6.03
C LYS A 343 19.47 -16.92 -6.99
N CYS A 344 19.91 -15.85 -7.66
CA CYS A 344 21.04 -15.90 -8.59
C CYS A 344 22.37 -16.13 -7.84
N SER A 345 22.67 -15.31 -6.83
CA SER A 345 23.90 -15.39 -6.06
C SER A 345 23.96 -16.68 -5.25
N GLY A 346 22.88 -17.07 -4.56
CA GLY A 346 22.85 -18.33 -3.81
C GLY A 346 23.08 -19.57 -4.67
N SER A 347 22.95 -19.46 -6.00
CA SER A 347 23.30 -20.53 -6.95
C SER A 347 24.73 -20.45 -7.49
N ILE A 348 25.42 -19.31 -7.32
CA ILE A 348 26.74 -19.01 -7.88
C ILE A 348 27.80 -18.93 -6.78
N THR A 349 27.56 -18.15 -5.73
CA THR A 349 28.49 -17.91 -4.63
C THR A 349 27.78 -17.55 -3.33
N HIS A 350 28.34 -18.00 -2.20
CA HIS A 350 27.95 -17.58 -0.86
C HIS A 350 28.96 -16.61 -0.23
N ASP A 351 29.99 -16.22 -0.98
CA ASP A 351 31.02 -15.28 -0.56
C ASP A 351 30.62 -13.83 -0.95
N GLU A 352 30.69 -12.91 0.02
CA GLU A 352 30.24 -11.53 -0.16
C GLU A 352 31.12 -10.74 -1.13
N GLU A 353 32.44 -10.97 -1.14
CA GLU A 353 33.33 -10.28 -2.08
C GLU A 353 33.07 -10.73 -3.52
N GLN A 354 32.88 -12.04 -3.72
CA GLN A 354 32.50 -12.59 -5.01
C GLN A 354 31.12 -12.10 -5.45
N LEU A 355 30.16 -11.96 -4.53
CA LEU A 355 28.86 -11.38 -4.81
C LEU A 355 28.99 -9.93 -5.32
N GLN A 356 29.77 -9.10 -4.63
CA GLN A 356 30.00 -7.73 -5.07
C GLN A 356 30.64 -7.66 -6.47
N PHE A 357 31.58 -8.55 -6.78
CA PHE A 357 32.17 -8.64 -8.11
C PHE A 357 31.13 -9.08 -9.16
N LEU A 358 30.34 -10.11 -8.85
CA LEU A 358 29.28 -10.63 -9.72
C LEU A 358 28.25 -9.55 -10.07
N VAL A 359 27.82 -8.75 -9.08
CA VAL A 359 26.88 -7.64 -9.31
C VAL A 359 27.46 -6.63 -10.31
N ARG A 360 28.74 -6.28 -10.20
CA ARG A 360 29.41 -5.37 -11.15
C ARG A 360 29.46 -5.97 -12.56
N VAL A 361 29.77 -7.26 -12.68
CA VAL A 361 29.79 -7.94 -14.00
C VAL A 361 28.40 -7.95 -14.63
N VAL A 362 27.36 -8.23 -13.84
CA VAL A 362 25.96 -8.22 -14.34
C VAL A 362 25.52 -6.82 -14.74
N ASP A 363 25.84 -5.79 -13.96
CA ASP A 363 25.52 -4.40 -14.28
C ASP A 363 26.20 -3.96 -15.59
N ASP A 364 27.50 -4.23 -15.72
CA ASP A 364 28.26 -3.92 -16.93
C ASP A 364 27.73 -4.69 -18.16
N HIS A 365 27.42 -5.99 -18.00
CA HIS A 365 26.76 -6.76 -19.05
C HIS A 365 25.41 -6.15 -19.45
N ARG A 366 24.57 -5.72 -18.50
CA ARG A 366 23.26 -5.09 -18.77
C ARG A 366 23.40 -3.75 -19.48
N ARG A 367 24.45 -2.97 -19.19
CA ARG A 367 24.75 -1.71 -19.90
C ARG A 367 25.18 -1.98 -21.34
N ARG A 368 25.99 -3.01 -21.58
CA ARG A 368 26.43 -3.40 -22.93
C ARG A 368 25.34 -4.08 -23.75
N TYR A 369 24.49 -4.86 -23.09
CA TYR A 369 23.42 -5.65 -23.69
C TYR A 369 22.09 -5.32 -22.99
N PRO A 370 21.41 -4.21 -23.40
CA PRO A 370 20.22 -3.72 -22.71
C PRO A 370 18.97 -4.58 -22.96
N ASP A 371 18.97 -5.42 -24.01
CA ASP A 371 17.86 -6.33 -24.27
C ASP A 371 18.04 -7.70 -23.59
N ALA A 372 16.93 -8.32 -23.21
CA ALA A 372 16.90 -9.64 -22.59
C ALA A 372 16.59 -10.76 -23.61
N LEU A 373 16.90 -10.54 -24.89
CA LEU A 373 16.57 -11.51 -25.93
C LEU A 373 17.51 -12.71 -25.84
N LYS A 374 16.96 -13.90 -26.09
CA LYS A 374 17.72 -15.16 -26.05
C LYS A 374 18.98 -15.13 -26.93
N ARG A 375 18.91 -14.43 -28.07
CA ARG A 375 20.03 -14.23 -29.01
C ARG A 375 21.17 -13.38 -28.44
N THR A 376 20.85 -12.50 -27.50
CA THR A 376 21.80 -11.56 -26.89
C THR A 376 22.47 -12.19 -25.67
N VAL A 377 21.72 -13.03 -24.93
CA VAL A 377 22.22 -13.76 -23.75
C VAL A 377 23.07 -14.98 -24.15
N ALA A 378 22.84 -15.57 -25.32
CA ALA A 378 23.55 -16.76 -25.75
C ALA A 378 25.02 -16.52 -26.14
N GLY A 379 25.44 -15.26 -26.33
CA GLY A 379 26.72 -14.95 -26.99
C GLY A 379 26.70 -15.44 -28.46
N GLN A 380 27.48 -14.78 -29.32
CA GLN A 380 27.81 -15.35 -30.62
C GLN A 380 28.83 -16.48 -30.48
#